data_AF-A0A838V7G2-F1
#
_entry.id   AF-A0A838V7G2-F1
#
_cell.length_a   1.000
_cell.length_b   1.000
_cell.length_c   1.000
_cell.angle_alpha   90.00
_cell.angle_beta   90.00
_cell.angle_gamma   90.00
#
_symmetry.space_group_name_H-M   'P 1'
#
loop_
_entity.id
_entity.type
_entity.pdbx_description
1 polymer ?
#
loop_
_entity_poly.entity_id
_entity_poly.type
_entity_poly.pdbx_seq_one_letter_code
_entity_poly.pdbx_strand_id
1 'polypeptide(L)' 'MTCPKCDSPMRTHKRNGVTIEQCTKCHGIFLDRGELEQLIGAEGSFLGREGMPGASGKRP' A
#
# COMPACT_ATOMS: atom_id res chain seq x y z
N MET A 1 -4.81 19.11 -0.53
CA MET A 1 -4.62 18.19 0.62
C MET A 1 -3.18 18.33 1.07
N THR A 2 -2.96 18.68 2.34
CA THR A 2 -1.62 18.99 2.89
C THR A 2 -1.13 17.81 3.72
N CYS A 3 0.12 17.39 3.52
CA CYS A 3 0.66 16.23 4.23
C CYS A 3 0.78 16.53 5.73
N PRO A 4 0.16 15.74 6.63
CA PRO A 4 0.21 15.99 8.08
C PRO A 4 1.58 15.73 8.71
N LYS A 5 2.53 15.17 7.96
CA LYS A 5 3.90 14.87 8.44
C LYS A 5 4.90 15.99 8.14
N CYS A 6 4.70 16.75 7.06
CA CYS A 6 5.72 17.68 6.57
C CYS A 6 5.16 18.91 5.85
N ASP A 7 3.86 19.14 5.98
CA ASP A 7 3.11 20.30 5.47
C ASP A 7 3.25 20.57 3.96
N SER A 8 3.72 19.56 3.22
CA SER A 8 3.97 19.66 1.79
C SER A 8 2.73 19.27 0.98
N PRO A 9 2.58 19.79 -0.25
CA PRO A 9 1.46 19.44 -1.10
C PRO A 9 1.43 17.94 -1.42
N MET A 10 0.22 17.39 -1.48
CA MET A 10 -0.02 16.01 -1.88
C MET A 10 -0.48 15.96 -3.33
N ARG A 11 -0.16 14.85 -4.00
CA ARG A 11 -0.52 14.54 -5.37
C ARG A 11 -1.41 13.30 -5.39
N THR A 12 -2.57 13.43 -6.02
CA THR A 12 -3.51 12.33 -6.18
C THR A 12 -3.07 11.42 -7.33
N HIS A 13 -3.06 10.11 -7.09
CA HIS A 13 -2.77 9.07 -8.06
C HIS A 13 -3.89 8.05 -8.06
N LYS A 14 -4.25 7.53 -9.24
CA LYS A 14 -5.24 6.45 -9.38
C LYS A 14 -4.54 5.18 -9.86
N ARG A 15 -4.61 4.10 -9.08
CA ARG A 15 -3.98 2.81 -9.40
C ARG A 15 -4.97 1.68 -9.16
N ASN A 16 -5.21 0.84 -10.17
CA ASN A 16 -6.10 -0.33 -10.09
C ASN A 16 -7.49 -0.03 -9.50
N GLY A 17 -8.04 1.16 -9.82
CA GLY A 17 -9.33 1.62 -9.29
C GLY A 17 -9.29 2.28 -7.91
N VAL A 18 -8.15 2.23 -7.21
CA VAL A 18 -7.94 2.87 -5.91
C VAL A 18 -7.36 4.27 -6.12
N THR A 19 -7.94 5.26 -5.44
CA THR A 19 -7.40 6.62 -5.39
C THR A 19 -6.45 6.68 -4.20
N ILE A 20 -5.24 7.20 -4.40
CA ILE A 20 -4.26 7.36 -3.33
C ILE A 20 -3.72 8.78 -3.37
N GLU A 21 -3.48 9.36 -2.21
CA GLU A 21 -2.82 10.66 -2.12
C GLU A 21 -1.39 10.49 -1.63
N GLN A 22 -0.42 10.84 -2.48
CA GLN A 22 1.00 10.74 -2.17
C GLN A 22 1.60 12.12 -1.94
N CYS A 23 2.29 12.30 -0.81
CA CYS A 23 3.07 13.51 -0.57
C CYS A 23 4.27 13.60 -1.51
N THR A 24 4.50 14.78 -2.11
CA THR A 24 5.62 15.00 -3.04
C THR A 24 6.98 15.13 -2.37
N LYS A 25 7.04 15.26 -1.03
CA LYS A 25 8.28 15.48 -0.28
C LYS A 25 8.70 14.26 0.54
N CYS A 26 7.82 13.76 1.41
CA CYS A 26 8.13 12.63 2.28
C CYS A 26 7.67 11.27 1.72
N HIS A 27 7.02 11.27 0.56
CA HIS A 27 6.43 10.09 -0.10
C HIS A 27 5.38 9.33 0.72
N GLY A 28 4.89 9.93 1.82
CA GLY A 28 3.82 9.35 2.62
C GLY A 28 2.52 9.24 1.83
N ILE A 29 1.82 8.12 2.02
CA ILE A 29 0.51 7.85 1.41
C ILE A 29 -0.58 8.14 2.45
N PHE A 30 -1.60 8.89 2.04
CA PHE A 30 -2.82 9.09 2.81
C PHE A 30 -3.95 8.32 2.11
N LEU A 31 -4.66 7.53 2.89
CA LEU A 31 -5.78 6.69 2.47
C LEU A 31 -6.94 6.97 3.40
N ASP A 32 -8.15 7.11 2.87
CA ASP A 32 -9.34 7.17 3.71
C ASP A 32 -9.65 5.78 4.29
N ARG A 33 -10.32 5.74 5.45
CA ARG A 33 -10.60 4.48 6.18
C ARG A 33 -11.22 3.38 5.29
N GLY A 34 -12.15 3.74 4.39
CA GLY A 34 -12.80 2.80 3.48
C GLY A 34 -11.95 2.37 2.28
N GLU A 35 -10.87 3.08 1.96
CA GLU A 35 -9.92 2.67 0.90
C GLU A 35 -8.91 1.65 1.44
N LEU A 36 -8.52 1.78 2.70
CA LEU A 36 -7.66 0.81 3.38
C LEU A 36 -8.32 -0.57 3.48
N GLU A 37 -9.62 -0.63 3.79
CA GLU A 37 -10.38 -1.89 3.83
C GLU A 37 -10.45 -2.57 2.45
N GLN A 38 -10.61 -1.79 1.37
CA GLN A 38 -10.57 -2.30 -0.01
C GLN A 38 -9.17 -2.81 -0.39
N LEU A 39 -8.11 -2.14 0.07
CA LEU A 39 -6.73 -2.58 -0.17
C LEU A 39 -6.41 -3.88 0.60
N ILE A 40 -6.85 -4.00 1.85
CA ILE A 40 -6.66 -5.21 2.68
C ILE A 40 -7.50 -6.38 2.15
N GLY A 41 -8.72 -6.14 1.67
CA GLY A 41 -9.53 -7.16 1.00
C GLY A 41 -8.86 -7.68 -0.28
N ALA A 42 -8.14 -6.82 -1.02
CA ALA A 42 -7.35 -7.22 -2.18
C ALA A 42 -6.05 -7.96 -1.80
N GLU A 43 -5.44 -7.65 -0.65
CA GLU A 43 -4.22 -8.34 -0.15
C GLU A 43 -4.42 -9.83 0.12
N GLY A 44 -5.63 -10.27 0.50
CA GLY A 44 -5.94 -11.70 0.59
C GLY A 44 -5.75 -12.46 -0.74
N SER A 45 -5.82 -11.75 -1.87
CA SER A 45 -5.62 -12.32 -3.20
C SER A 45 -4.19 -12.13 -3.76
N PHE A 46 -3.43 -11.14 -3.27
CA PHE A 46 -2.08 -10.81 -3.77
C PHE A 46 -0.95 -11.48 -2.97
N LEU A 47 -1.03 -11.53 -1.63
CA LEU A 47 -0.02 -12.23 -0.80
C LEU A 47 -0.12 -13.76 -0.87
N GLY A 48 -1.26 -14.29 -1.32
CA GLY A 48 -1.48 -15.73 -1.48
C GLY A 48 -0.99 -16.32 -2.81
N ARG A 49 -0.47 -15.50 -3.73
CA ARG A 49 -0.08 -15.97 -5.08
C ARG A 49 1.37 -15.74 -5.48
N GLU A 50 2.16 -14.98 -4.72
CA GLU A 50 3.61 -15.07 -4.84
C GLU A 50 4.08 -16.29 -4.03
N GLY A 51 3.95 -17.46 -4.66
CA GLY A 51 4.61 -18.67 -4.20
C GLY A 51 6.11 -18.42 -4.08
N MET A 52 6.65 -18.69 -2.89
CA MET A 52 8.09 -18.79 -2.70
C MET A 52 8.50 -20.25 -3.01
N PRO A 53 9.24 -20.54 -4.09
CA PRO A 53 9.81 -21.85 -4.30
C PRO A 53 11.05 -22.01 -3.43
N GLY A 54 11.00 -22.96 -2.49
CA GLY A 54 12.17 -23.67 -1.99
C GLY A 54 13.08 -22.97 -0.98
N ALA A 55 13.06 -23.45 0.26
CA ALA A 55 14.28 -23.64 1.04
C ALA A 55 14.07 -24.82 1.99
N SER A 56 14.41 -26.01 1.49
CA SER A 56 14.67 -27.21 2.27
C SER A 56 15.70 -26.90 3.36
N GLY A 57 15.37 -27.24 4.61
CA GLY A 57 16.29 -27.10 5.73
C GLY A 57 15.74 -27.74 6.99
N LYS A 58 15.65 -29.08 7.00
CA LYS A 58 15.55 -29.86 8.24
C LYS A 58 16.63 -29.35 9.21
N ARG A 59 16.25 -28.98 10.43
CA ARG A 59 17.18 -28.86 11.55
C ARG A 59 16.77 -29.84 12.65
N PRO A 60 17.75 -30.53 13.27
CA PRO A 60 17.54 -31.57 14.28
C PRO A 60 17.00 -31.00 15.60
#